data_AF-A0A0Q9CQM4-F1
#
_entry.id   AF-A0A0Q9CQM4-F1
#
_cell.length_a   1.000
_cell.length_b   1.000
_cell.length_c   1.000
_cell.angle_alpha   90.00
_cell.angle_beta   90.00
_cell.angle_gamma   90.00
#
_symmetry.space_group_name_H-M   'P 1'
#
loop_
_entity.id
_entity.type
_entity.pdbx_description
1 polymer ?
#
loop_
_entity_poly.entity_id
_entity_poly.type
_entity_poly.pdbx_seq_one_letter_code
_entity_poly.pdbx_strand_id
1 'polypeptide(L)'
;MRPASSRPILFLDVDGTLLPFGGPGMPVVPDAPASWTATTNPHLARVDRALGTLLTGLGCELMWATAWMHDANEVIAPLLGLPQLRVADLPAYDGDHGADNLQWKTKALVRIADGRPFVWIDDVIGHADRWWVELEHPGAALLHQVEPAVGVTSTDIATIAAWLRDLEPPVS
;
A
#
# COMPACT_ATOMS: atom_id res chain seq x y z
N MET A 1 -13.91 17.27 11.19
CA MET A 1 -13.47 16.42 10.06
C MET A 1 -12.49 17.22 9.21
N ARG A 2 -11.26 16.73 9.00
CA ARG A 2 -10.24 17.41 8.17
C ARG A 2 -10.74 17.52 6.71
N PRO A 3 -10.54 18.64 6.01
CA PRO A 3 -10.79 18.69 4.57
C PRO A 3 -10.03 17.56 3.88
N ALA A 4 -10.59 17.00 2.80
CA ALA A 4 -10.01 15.83 2.15
C ALA A 4 -8.53 16.00 1.75
N SER A 5 -8.13 17.23 1.42
CA SER A 5 -6.76 17.61 1.07
C SER A 5 -5.76 17.63 2.24
N SER A 6 -6.20 17.52 3.50
CA SER A 6 -5.31 17.47 4.67
C SER A 6 -5.35 16.16 5.45
N ARG A 7 -6.13 15.17 4.99
CA ARG A 7 -6.12 13.82 5.58
C ARG A 7 -4.81 13.10 5.26
N PRO A 8 -4.31 12.22 6.14
CA PRO A 8 -3.21 11.34 5.79
C PRO A 8 -3.56 10.46 4.58
N ILE A 9 -2.57 10.15 3.76
CA ILE A 9 -2.72 9.21 2.63
C ILE A 9 -2.29 7.82 3.10
N LEU A 10 -3.03 6.79 2.72
CA LEU A 10 -2.64 5.39 2.86
C LEU A 10 -2.41 4.80 1.47
N PHE A 11 -1.14 4.64 1.11
CA PHE A 11 -0.71 3.99 -0.13
C PHE A 11 -0.75 2.46 0.06
N LEU A 12 -1.44 1.79 -0.86
CA LEU A 12 -1.72 0.35 -0.79
C LEU A 12 -1.08 -0.39 -1.96
N ASP A 13 -0.12 -1.25 -1.66
CA ASP A 13 0.32 -2.27 -2.60
C ASP A 13 -0.61 -3.49 -2.61
N VAL A 14 -0.51 -4.33 -3.65
CA VAL A 14 -1.32 -5.54 -3.83
C VAL A 14 -0.49 -6.81 -3.61
N ASP A 15 0.57 -7.01 -4.39
CA ASP A 15 1.30 -8.27 -4.44
C ASP A 15 2.13 -8.47 -3.17
N GLY A 16 2.00 -9.62 -2.50
CA GLY A 16 2.64 -9.83 -1.18
C GLY A 16 2.02 -8.98 -0.06
N THR A 17 1.14 -8.04 -0.37
CA THR A 17 0.55 -7.09 0.57
C THR A 17 -0.92 -7.43 0.84
N LEU A 18 -1.85 -6.94 0.01
CA LEU A 18 -3.28 -7.26 0.13
C LEU A 18 -3.62 -8.62 -0.48
N LEU A 19 -2.83 -9.06 -1.46
CA LEU A 19 -2.83 -10.39 -2.06
C LEU A 19 -1.57 -11.12 -1.60
N PRO A 20 -1.63 -11.86 -0.47
CA PRO A 20 -0.46 -12.58 0.02
C PRO A 20 -0.06 -13.71 -0.92
N PHE A 21 1.25 -13.87 -1.09
CA PHE A 21 1.79 -14.90 -1.96
C PHE A 21 1.71 -16.32 -1.35
N GLY A 22 1.46 -16.42 -0.03
CA GLY A 22 1.38 -17.68 0.70
C GLY A 22 2.74 -18.26 1.09
N GLY A 23 2.74 -19.39 1.81
CA GLY A 23 3.96 -20.11 2.22
C GLY A 23 4.76 -20.74 1.06
N PRO A 24 5.82 -21.53 1.35
CA PRO A 24 6.75 -22.01 0.34
C PRO A 24 6.07 -22.72 -0.85
N GLY A 25 6.44 -22.32 -2.07
CA GLY A 25 5.73 -22.64 -3.32
C GLY A 25 5.14 -21.42 -4.05
N MET A 26 5.68 -20.22 -3.78
CA MET A 26 5.27 -18.94 -4.36
C MET A 26 5.03 -19.04 -5.87
N PRO A 27 3.97 -18.43 -6.41
CA PRO A 27 4.00 -18.10 -7.81
C PRO A 27 5.18 -17.14 -8.00
N VAL A 28 6.21 -17.57 -8.72
CA VAL A 28 6.97 -16.62 -9.56
C VAL A 28 5.90 -15.84 -10.30
N VAL A 29 5.94 -14.50 -10.26
CA VAL A 29 5.02 -13.64 -11.03
C VAL A 29 4.70 -14.36 -12.34
N PRO A 30 3.45 -14.81 -12.56
CA PRO A 30 3.20 -15.80 -13.59
C PRO A 30 3.78 -15.33 -14.92
N ASP A 31 4.30 -16.24 -15.74
CA ASP A 31 4.83 -15.96 -17.08
C ASP A 31 3.85 -15.17 -17.98
N ALA A 32 2.58 -15.03 -17.55
CA ALA A 32 1.56 -14.16 -18.12
C ALA A 32 1.04 -13.12 -17.10
N PRO A 33 1.54 -11.86 -17.11
CA PRO A 33 1.07 -10.78 -16.23
C PRO A 33 -0.45 -10.54 -16.28
N ALA A 34 -1.08 -10.73 -17.45
CA ALA A 34 -2.51 -10.52 -17.64
C ALA A 34 -3.39 -11.56 -16.93
N SER A 35 -2.91 -12.78 -16.69
CA SER A 35 -3.69 -13.78 -15.93
C SER A 35 -3.61 -13.53 -14.43
N TRP A 36 -2.55 -12.86 -13.98
CA TRP A 36 -2.35 -12.49 -12.58
C TRP A 36 -3.32 -11.40 -12.15
N THR A 37 -3.53 -10.39 -12.99
CA THR A 37 -4.54 -9.32 -12.76
C THR A 37 -5.95 -9.71 -13.21
N ALA A 38 -6.19 -10.96 -13.62
CA ALA A 38 -7.54 -11.39 -14.01
C ALA A 38 -8.42 -11.67 -12.79
N THR A 39 -9.72 -11.36 -12.88
CA THR A 39 -10.72 -11.70 -11.85
C THR A 39 -10.89 -13.21 -11.63
N THR A 40 -10.40 -14.04 -12.56
CA THR A 40 -10.37 -15.50 -12.45
C THR A 40 -9.12 -16.04 -11.76
N ASN A 41 -8.19 -15.19 -11.32
CA ASN A 41 -6.98 -15.61 -10.63
C ASN A 41 -7.34 -16.37 -9.33
N PRO A 42 -6.99 -17.67 -9.21
CA PRO A 42 -7.35 -18.46 -8.03
C PRO A 42 -6.67 -17.98 -6.74
N HIS A 43 -5.57 -17.24 -6.84
CA HIS A 43 -4.87 -16.68 -5.68
C HIS A 43 -5.70 -15.61 -4.95
N LEU A 44 -6.67 -14.98 -5.62
CA LEU A 44 -7.58 -13.99 -5.03
C LEU A 44 -8.38 -14.56 -3.85
N ALA A 45 -8.52 -15.89 -3.73
CA ALA A 45 -9.12 -16.54 -2.58
C ALA A 45 -8.38 -16.29 -1.25
N ARG A 46 -7.13 -15.81 -1.32
CA ARG A 46 -6.30 -15.49 -0.14
C ARG A 46 -6.48 -14.07 0.38
N VAL A 47 -7.13 -13.19 -0.38
CA VAL A 47 -7.42 -11.83 0.07
C VAL A 47 -8.35 -11.91 1.29
N ASP A 48 -7.90 -11.36 2.43
CA ASP A 48 -8.75 -11.25 3.61
C ASP A 48 -9.76 -10.12 3.42
N ARG A 49 -11.02 -10.51 3.20
CA ARG A 49 -12.13 -9.56 2.99
C ARG A 49 -12.39 -8.67 4.21
N ALA A 50 -12.00 -9.09 5.41
CA ALA A 50 -12.17 -8.28 6.61
C ALA A 50 -11.33 -6.98 6.57
N LEU A 51 -10.25 -6.96 5.77
CA LEU A 51 -9.40 -5.79 5.61
C LEU A 51 -10.15 -4.57 5.03
N GLY A 52 -11.20 -4.77 4.24
CA GLY A 52 -11.99 -3.66 3.67
C GLY A 52 -12.58 -2.73 4.72
N THR A 53 -13.30 -3.29 5.68
CA THR A 53 -13.89 -2.54 6.81
C THR A 53 -12.80 -1.92 7.68
N LEU A 54 -11.70 -2.64 7.89
CA LEU A 54 -10.58 -2.17 8.69
C LEU A 54 -9.87 -0.97 8.05
N LEU A 55 -9.55 -1.04 6.75
CA LEU A 55 -8.91 0.03 5.98
C LEU A 55 -9.79 1.28 5.90
N THR A 56 -11.09 1.12 5.61
CA THR A 56 -12.02 2.27 5.57
C THR A 56 -12.22 2.92 6.94
N GLY A 57 -12.10 2.14 8.03
CA GLY A 57 -12.17 2.63 9.40
C GLY A 57 -10.99 3.52 9.83
N LEU A 58 -9.88 3.54 9.10
CA LEU A 58 -8.68 4.33 9.44
C LEU A 58 -8.86 5.85 9.21
N GLY A 59 -9.93 6.28 8.54
CA GLY A 59 -10.19 7.71 8.29
C GLY A 59 -9.19 8.40 7.34
N CYS A 60 -8.35 7.63 6.65
CA CYS A 60 -7.37 8.12 5.68
C CYS A 60 -7.95 8.26 4.27
N GLU A 61 -7.22 8.95 3.40
CA GLU A 61 -7.39 8.81 1.96
C GLU A 61 -6.69 7.55 1.48
N LEU A 62 -7.43 6.57 0.97
CA LEU A 62 -6.85 5.35 0.39
C LEU A 62 -6.44 5.60 -1.07
N MET A 63 -5.25 5.13 -1.46
CA MET A 63 -4.72 5.23 -2.83
C MET A 63 -3.96 3.96 -3.21
N TRP A 64 -4.19 3.45 -4.42
CA TRP A 64 -3.43 2.32 -4.95
C TRP A 64 -1.99 2.74 -5.27
N ALA A 65 -1.03 1.96 -4.81
CA ALA A 65 0.41 2.10 -5.06
C ALA A 65 0.98 0.74 -5.50
N THR A 66 0.55 0.27 -6.67
CA THR A 66 0.82 -1.09 -7.18
C THR A 66 1.03 -1.06 -8.69
N ALA A 67 1.83 -2.01 -9.20
CA ALA A 67 1.99 -2.23 -10.63
C ALA A 67 0.69 -2.66 -11.34
N TRP A 68 -0.35 -3.08 -10.59
CA TRP A 68 -1.67 -3.40 -11.14
C TRP A 68 -2.41 -2.15 -11.66
N MET A 69 -2.00 -0.94 -11.24
CA MET A 69 -2.62 0.31 -11.66
C MET A 69 -4.15 0.30 -11.51
N HIS A 70 -4.90 0.52 -12.58
CA HIS A 70 -6.36 0.53 -12.56
C HIS A 70 -6.98 -0.86 -12.38
N ASP A 71 -6.28 -1.95 -12.70
CA ASP A 71 -6.78 -3.31 -12.51
C ASP A 71 -7.05 -3.59 -11.03
N ALA A 72 -6.34 -2.94 -10.10
CA ALA A 72 -6.62 -3.03 -8.66
C ALA A 72 -8.05 -2.58 -8.29
N ASN A 73 -8.61 -1.60 -9.01
CA ASN A 73 -10.00 -1.18 -8.84
C ASN A 73 -11.00 -2.19 -9.39
N GLU A 74 -10.63 -2.92 -10.44
CA GLU A 74 -11.51 -3.91 -11.07
C GLU A 74 -11.50 -5.25 -10.34
N VAL A 75 -10.37 -5.58 -9.71
CA VAL A 75 -10.10 -6.93 -9.16
C VAL A 75 -10.07 -6.94 -7.64
N ILE A 76 -9.26 -6.08 -7.02
CA ILE A 76 -9.03 -6.10 -5.56
C ILE A 76 -10.10 -5.31 -4.81
N ALA A 77 -10.47 -4.12 -5.29
CA ALA A 77 -11.44 -3.27 -4.61
C ALA A 77 -12.79 -3.98 -4.36
N PRO A 78 -13.39 -4.71 -5.32
CA PRO A 78 -14.66 -5.40 -5.09
C PRO A 78 -14.56 -6.54 -4.06
N LEU A 79 -13.42 -7.24 -4.00
CA LEU A 79 -13.19 -8.30 -3.00
C LEU A 79 -13.16 -7.75 -1.58
N LEU A 80 -12.61 -6.56 -1.40
CA LEU A 80 -12.53 -5.83 -0.13
C LEU A 80 -13.77 -4.96 0.13
N GLY A 81 -14.73 -4.86 -0.80
CA GLY A 81 -15.85 -3.93 -0.67
C GLY A 81 -15.43 -2.46 -0.64
N LEU A 82 -14.27 -2.12 -1.21
CA LEU A 82 -13.76 -0.76 -1.31
C LEU A 82 -14.42 -0.04 -2.50
N PRO A 83 -14.62 1.29 -2.42
CA PRO A 83 -14.97 2.08 -3.59
C PRO A 83 -13.79 2.13 -4.57
N GLN A 84 -14.02 2.67 -5.76
CA GLN A 84 -12.92 2.99 -6.67
C GLN A 84 -11.97 4.00 -6.02
N LEU A 85 -10.70 3.65 -5.90
CA LEU A 85 -9.65 4.50 -5.34
C LEU A 85 -8.86 5.19 -6.45
N ARG A 86 -8.19 6.28 -6.07
CA ARG A 86 -7.14 6.87 -6.92
C ARG A 86 -5.99 5.89 -7.08
N VAL A 87 -5.33 5.96 -8.23
CA VAL A 87 -4.09 5.24 -8.52
C VAL A 87 -2.95 6.25 -8.48
N ALA A 88 -1.89 5.92 -7.73
CA ALA A 88 -0.66 6.70 -7.71
C ALA A 88 -0.04 6.73 -9.11
N ASP A 89 0.42 7.91 -9.53
CA ASP A 89 1.17 8.06 -10.79
C ASP A 89 2.61 7.57 -10.56
N LEU A 90 2.81 6.26 -10.77
CA LEU A 90 4.09 5.58 -10.54
C LEU A 90 4.91 5.54 -11.85
N PRO A 91 6.25 5.51 -11.77
CA PRO A 91 7.09 5.31 -12.95
C PRO A 91 6.83 3.92 -13.57
N ALA A 92 7.30 3.68 -14.79
CA ALA A 92 7.22 2.34 -15.35
C ALA A 92 8.04 1.37 -14.47
N TYR A 93 7.46 0.22 -14.15
CA TYR A 93 8.15 -0.81 -13.37
C TYR A 93 9.32 -1.39 -14.18
N ASP A 94 10.55 -1.23 -13.67
CA ASP A 94 11.78 -1.75 -14.25
C ASP A 94 12.57 -2.66 -13.27
N GLY A 95 11.94 -3.01 -12.15
CA GLY A 95 12.50 -3.82 -11.07
C GLY A 95 12.12 -3.24 -9.71
N ASP A 96 12.27 -4.03 -8.65
CA ASP A 96 11.87 -3.56 -7.32
C ASP A 96 12.73 -2.40 -6.83
N HIS A 97 14.02 -2.37 -7.18
CA HIS A 97 14.97 -1.36 -6.69
C HIS A 97 15.76 -0.71 -7.84
N GLY A 98 15.90 0.61 -7.77
CA GLY A 98 16.73 1.39 -8.68
C GLY A 98 18.23 1.36 -8.33
N ALA A 99 19.04 2.05 -9.13
CA ALA A 99 20.49 2.15 -8.93
C ALA A 99 20.90 2.81 -7.59
N ASP A 100 19.99 3.53 -6.95
CA ASP A 100 20.13 4.15 -5.64
C ASP A 100 19.66 3.24 -4.49
N ASN A 101 19.32 1.98 -4.78
CA ASN A 101 18.75 1.00 -3.86
C ASN A 101 17.40 1.42 -3.25
N LEU A 102 16.71 2.40 -3.84
CA LEU A 102 15.35 2.74 -3.44
C LEU A 102 14.36 1.90 -4.22
N GLN A 103 13.27 1.56 -3.56
CA GLN A 103 12.13 0.93 -4.19
C GLN A 103 11.55 1.89 -5.26
N TRP A 104 11.19 1.37 -6.44
CA TRP A 104 10.79 2.16 -7.62
C TRP A 104 9.65 3.18 -7.41
N LYS A 105 8.76 2.93 -6.43
CA LYS A 105 7.64 3.77 -5.99
C LYS A 105 8.06 4.86 -5.01
N THR A 106 9.12 4.67 -4.21
CA THR A 106 9.47 5.52 -3.05
C THR A 106 9.46 7.01 -3.36
N LYS A 107 10.17 7.44 -4.41
CA LYS A 107 10.24 8.86 -4.79
C LYS A 107 8.90 9.40 -5.30
N ALA A 108 8.13 8.58 -6.01
CA ALA A 108 6.83 8.98 -6.53
C ALA A 108 5.81 9.16 -5.39
N LEU A 109 5.79 8.24 -4.42
CA LEU A 109 4.89 8.33 -3.27
C LEU A 109 5.16 9.57 -2.41
N VAL A 110 6.44 9.91 -2.17
CA VAL A 110 6.79 11.16 -1.47
C VAL A 110 6.35 12.41 -2.25
N ARG A 111 6.54 12.43 -3.58
CA ARG A 111 6.06 13.54 -4.42
C ARG A 111 4.54 13.67 -4.39
N ILE A 112 3.81 12.56 -4.44
CA ILE A 112 2.34 12.53 -4.38
C ILE A 112 1.84 12.97 -3.01
N ALA A 113 2.55 12.58 -1.94
CA ALA A 113 2.21 13.00 -0.59
C ALA A 113 2.35 14.52 -0.41
N ASP A 114 3.29 15.18 -1.11
CA ASP A 114 3.43 16.64 -1.14
C ASP A 114 3.43 17.26 0.27
N GLY A 115 4.24 16.68 1.17
CA GLY A 115 4.32 17.09 2.58
C GLY A 115 3.15 16.66 3.48
N ARG A 116 2.07 16.06 2.95
CA ARG A 116 1.01 15.45 3.76
C ARG A 116 1.55 14.24 4.52
N PRO A 117 1.03 13.97 5.74
CA PRO A 117 1.33 12.71 6.39
C PRO A 117 0.90 11.53 5.52
N PHE A 118 1.72 10.48 5.46
CA PHE A 118 1.32 9.27 4.72
C PHE A 118 1.76 7.99 5.41
N VAL A 119 1.05 6.92 5.09
CA VAL A 119 1.41 5.54 5.39
C VAL A 119 1.58 4.83 4.06
N TRP A 120 2.61 4.02 3.93
CA TRP A 120 2.82 3.13 2.79
C TRP A 120 2.93 1.70 3.29
N ILE A 121 2.01 0.84 2.84
CA ILE A 121 2.03 -0.60 3.14
C ILE A 121 2.48 -1.35 1.90
N ASP A 122 3.58 -2.09 2.02
CA ASP A 122 4.21 -2.84 0.92
C ASP A 122 5.21 -3.85 1.49
N ASP A 123 5.41 -4.99 0.83
CA ASP A 123 6.28 -6.09 1.29
C ASP A 123 7.77 -5.86 0.97
N VAL A 124 8.08 -5.08 -0.07
CA VAL A 124 9.45 -4.86 -0.56
C VAL A 124 10.14 -3.63 0.03
N ILE A 125 9.56 -2.97 1.03
CA ILE A 125 10.14 -1.78 1.69
C ILE A 125 11.49 -2.09 2.37
N GLY A 126 12.55 -1.43 1.92
CA GLY A 126 13.90 -1.58 2.45
C GLY A 126 14.30 -0.56 3.53
N HIS A 127 15.53 -0.70 4.04
CA HIS A 127 16.15 0.30 4.93
C HIS A 127 16.48 1.60 4.21
N ALA A 128 16.88 1.51 2.93
CA ALA A 128 17.20 2.68 2.11
C ALA A 128 15.97 3.58 1.93
N ASP A 129 14.78 3.00 1.72
CA ASP A 129 13.53 3.75 1.59
C ASP A 129 13.20 4.52 2.85
N ARG A 130 13.29 3.87 4.02
CA ARG A 130 13.03 4.49 5.31
C ARG A 130 13.96 5.68 5.56
N TRP A 131 15.25 5.48 5.33
CA TRP A 131 16.25 6.53 5.51
C TRP A 131 16.04 7.71 4.55
N TRP A 132 15.75 7.41 3.28
CA TRP A 132 15.53 8.45 2.28
C TRP A 132 14.24 9.24 2.53
N VAL A 133 13.15 8.58 2.90
CA VAL A 133 11.88 9.25 3.22
C VAL A 133 12.03 10.13 4.47
N GLU A 134 12.75 9.68 5.50
CA GLU A 134 13.01 10.49 6.69
C GLU A 134 13.80 11.77 6.36
N LEU A 135 14.71 11.71 5.40
CA LEU A 135 15.50 12.86 4.97
C LEU A 135 14.72 13.83 4.06
N GLU A 136 13.91 13.30 3.15
CA GLU A 136 13.37 14.05 2.01
C GLU A 136 11.90 14.45 2.17
N HIS A 137 11.12 13.75 3.00
CA HIS A 137 9.71 14.09 3.22
C HIS A 137 9.54 14.98 4.45
N PRO A 138 9.05 16.23 4.30
CA PRO A 138 8.90 17.15 5.43
C PRO A 138 7.72 16.79 6.35
N GLY A 139 6.80 15.91 5.92
CA GLY A 139 5.68 15.44 6.70
C GLY A 139 5.99 14.15 7.47
N ALA A 140 5.07 13.73 8.35
CA ALA A 140 5.19 12.43 9.02
C ALA A 140 4.96 11.29 8.02
N ALA A 141 5.83 10.28 8.02
CA ALA A 141 5.67 9.09 7.19
C ALA A 141 5.80 7.81 8.01
N LEU A 142 4.93 6.84 7.72
CA LEU A 142 5.06 5.47 8.21
C LEU A 142 5.23 4.52 7.02
N LEU A 143 6.39 3.88 6.95
CA LEU A 143 6.70 2.84 5.98
C LEU A 143 6.48 1.48 6.65
N HIS A 144 5.31 0.88 6.43
CA HIS A 144 4.84 -0.34 7.08
C HIS A 144 5.09 -1.56 6.20
N GLN A 145 6.19 -2.27 6.48
CA GLN A 145 6.54 -3.48 5.75
C GLN A 145 5.75 -4.69 6.28
N VAL A 146 5.24 -5.51 5.36
CA VAL A 146 4.54 -6.76 5.70
C VAL A 146 5.30 -7.99 5.23
N GLU A 147 5.05 -9.12 5.87
CA GLU A 147 5.60 -10.41 5.43
C GLU A 147 4.83 -10.90 4.19
N PRO A 148 5.48 -11.04 3.01
CA PRO A 148 4.80 -11.38 1.76
C PRO A 148 3.98 -12.68 1.79
N ALA A 149 4.42 -13.66 2.59
CA ALA A 149 3.70 -14.93 2.71
C ALA A 149 2.36 -14.79 3.44
N VAL A 150 2.21 -13.76 4.28
CA VAL A 150 1.05 -13.54 5.15
C VAL A 150 0.21 -12.36 4.67
N GLY A 151 0.83 -11.30 4.17
CA GLY A 151 0.18 -10.05 3.80
C GLY A 151 -0.24 -9.21 5.00
N VAL A 152 -1.12 -8.24 4.77
CA VAL A 152 -1.64 -7.33 5.82
C VAL A 152 -2.53 -8.09 6.80
N THR A 153 -2.27 -7.90 8.09
CA THR A 153 -3.07 -8.47 9.18
C THR A 153 -3.83 -7.39 9.96
N SER A 154 -4.76 -7.81 10.82
CA SER A 154 -5.45 -6.89 11.75
C SER A 154 -4.49 -6.22 12.74
N THR A 155 -3.36 -6.86 13.10
CA THR A 155 -2.31 -6.27 13.94
C THR A 155 -1.60 -5.13 13.22
N ASP A 156 -1.36 -5.27 11.91
CA ASP A 156 -0.78 -4.22 11.07
C ASP A 156 -1.71 -3.01 11.02
N ILE A 157 -3.01 -3.24 10.77
CA ILE A 157 -4.02 -2.17 10.81
C ILE A 157 -4.05 -1.49 12.18
N ALA A 158 -3.98 -2.25 13.28
CA ALA A 158 -3.99 -1.68 14.63
C ALA A 158 -2.77 -0.78 14.88
N THR A 159 -1.60 -1.16 14.36
CA THR A 159 -0.36 -0.38 14.41
C THR A 159 -0.51 0.92 13.64
N ILE A 160 -1.02 0.84 12.40
CA ILE A 160 -1.28 2.01 11.56
C ILE A 160 -2.30 2.94 12.22
N ALA A 161 -3.38 2.38 12.79
CA ALA A 161 -4.40 3.16 13.49
C ALA A 161 -3.83 3.90 14.71
N ALA A 162 -2.88 3.29 15.44
CA ALA A 162 -2.21 3.95 16.55
C ALA A 162 -1.37 5.14 16.06
N TRP A 163 -0.54 4.92 15.04
CA TRP A 163 0.27 5.98 14.44
C TRP A 163 -0.59 7.15 13.93
N LEU A 164 -1.72 6.86 13.29
CA LEU A 164 -2.64 7.89 12.80
C LEU A 164 -3.27 8.72 13.94
N ARG A 165 -3.57 8.11 15.08
CA ARG A 165 -4.07 8.85 16.26
C ARG A 165 -3.01 9.77 16.84
N ASP A 166 -1.75 9.35 16.84
CA ASP A 166 -0.64 10.16 17.37
C ASP A 166 -0.34 11.40 16.50
N LEU A 167 -0.82 11.42 15.25
CA LEU A 167 -0.78 12.62 14.40
C LEU A 167 -1.84 13.67 14.75
N GLU A 168 -2.88 13.29 15.50
CA GLU A 168 -3.92 14.24 15.90
C GLU A 168 -3.40 15.06 17.10
N PRO A 169 -3.47 16.41 17.05
CA PRO A 169 -3.16 17.19 18.23
C PRO A 169 -4.13 16.83 19.35
N PRO A 170 -3.68 16.81 20.62
CA PRO A 170 -4.56 16.49 21.74
C PRO A 170 -5.77 17.44 21.72
N VAL A 171 -6.98 16.85 21.81
CA VAL A 171 -8.22 17.62 21.92
C VAL A 171 -8.14 18.41 23.23
N SER A 172 -8.04 19.74 23.11
CA SER A 172 -8.10 20.66 24.25
C SER A 172 -9.50 20.74 24.84
#